data_AF-A0A3D2E2S6-F1
#
_entry.id   AF-A0A3D2E2S6-F1
#
_cell.length_a   1.000
_cell.length_b   1.000
_cell.length_c   1.000
_cell.angle_alpha   90.00
_cell.angle_beta   90.00
_cell.angle_gamma   90.00
#
_symmetry.space_group_name_H-M   'P 1'
#
loop_
_entity.id
_entity.type
_entity.pdbx_description
1 polymer ?
#
loop_
_entity_poly.entity_id
_entity_poly.type
_entity_poly.pdbx_seq_one_letter_code
_entity_poly.pdbx_strand_id
1 'polypeptide(L)'
;TCKKSFRGSVAIATVTTRSGGYTASCIIEYEGVPSSMTVADSPHGTISVTGVGDVRAIKKVYGTDGTTKFAIKLDNVFGDVGDSYYNQYVLSGVTYFGQVVLDTMSEGRNGSSFTGKNEKTINLSTIQSQLVDATCDGKNIIITVKKEITSYYESMKASSSGATYSGHYKQVALKDGKAPYFEVTLTNTFLNKSATVKFWFAVDVTSVSLSSTSLTF
;
A
#
# COMPACT_ATOMS: atom_id res chain seq x y z
N THR A 1 -1.34 -35.23 -2.72
CA THR A 1 0.14 -35.37 -2.63
C THR A 1 0.75 -33.99 -2.65
N CYS A 2 1.34 -33.52 -1.54
CA CYS A 2 2.11 -32.27 -1.55
C CYS A 2 3.38 -32.50 -2.36
N LYS A 3 3.45 -31.95 -3.58
CA LYS A 3 4.68 -31.95 -4.37
C LYS A 3 5.65 -30.96 -3.73
N LYS A 4 6.89 -31.38 -3.47
CA LYS A 4 7.96 -30.51 -2.94
C LYS A 4 9.00 -30.25 -4.03
N SER A 5 9.56 -29.06 -4.05
CA SER A 5 10.74 -28.74 -4.87
C SER A 5 11.98 -29.44 -4.31
N PHE A 6 13.03 -29.51 -5.13
CA PHE A 6 14.38 -29.94 -4.73
C PHE A 6 15.37 -28.76 -4.76
N ARG A 7 14.89 -27.52 -4.60
CA ARG A 7 15.73 -26.32 -4.60
C ARG A 7 16.78 -26.40 -3.49
N GLY A 8 18.03 -26.01 -3.79
CA GLY A 8 19.17 -26.20 -2.90
C GLY A 8 19.77 -27.61 -2.94
N SER A 9 19.24 -28.50 -3.78
CA SER A 9 19.83 -29.78 -4.17
C SER A 9 19.92 -29.87 -5.69
N VAL A 10 20.60 -30.90 -6.18
CA VAL A 10 20.71 -31.18 -7.60
C VAL A 10 20.22 -32.59 -7.92
N ALA A 11 19.54 -32.74 -9.05
CA ALA A 11 19.34 -34.05 -9.65
C ALA A 11 20.44 -34.28 -10.69
N ILE A 12 21.02 -35.48 -10.70
CA ILE A 12 22.04 -35.86 -11.69
C ILE A 12 21.42 -36.90 -12.60
N ALA A 13 21.33 -36.59 -13.89
CA ALA A 13 20.89 -37.55 -14.90
C ALA A 13 22.12 -38.12 -15.59
N THR A 14 22.34 -39.42 -15.46
CA THR A 14 23.42 -40.15 -16.12
C THR A 14 22.82 -41.05 -17.20
N VAL A 15 23.34 -40.93 -18.42
CA VAL A 15 23.01 -41.82 -19.53
C VAL A 15 24.20 -42.72 -19.81
N THR A 16 23.92 -44.01 -20.01
CA THR A 16 24.94 -45.03 -20.33
C THR A 16 24.53 -45.75 -21.61
N THR A 17 25.43 -45.85 -22.60
CA THR A 17 25.13 -46.57 -23.84
C THR A 17 25.01 -48.08 -23.57
N ARG A 18 23.98 -48.73 -24.15
CA ARG A 18 23.76 -50.18 -24.01
C ARG A 18 24.91 -51.01 -24.56
N SER A 19 25.54 -50.54 -25.64
CA SER A 19 26.73 -51.14 -26.23
C SER A 19 27.88 -50.13 -26.13
N GLY A 20 29.07 -50.57 -25.72
CA GLY A 20 30.25 -49.73 -25.52
C GLY A 20 30.40 -49.07 -24.15
N GLY A 21 29.34 -49.00 -23.33
CA GLY A 21 29.42 -48.56 -21.93
C GLY A 21 29.79 -47.09 -21.70
N TYR A 22 29.67 -46.23 -22.72
CA TYR A 22 29.98 -44.80 -22.60
C TYR A 22 28.96 -44.10 -21.72
N THR A 23 29.43 -43.22 -20.85
CA THR A 23 28.59 -42.45 -19.93
C THR A 23 28.66 -40.95 -20.20
N ALA A 24 27.54 -40.27 -20.00
CA ALA A 24 27.47 -38.82 -19.91
C ALA A 24 26.53 -38.44 -18.77
N SER A 25 26.81 -37.34 -18.07
CA SER A 25 25.95 -36.85 -16.99
C SER A 25 25.63 -35.38 -17.17
N CYS A 26 24.44 -34.97 -16.74
CA CYS A 26 24.08 -33.57 -16.58
C CYS A 26 23.50 -33.31 -15.19
N ILE A 27 23.64 -32.06 -14.75
CA ILE A 27 23.07 -31.54 -13.51
C ILE A 27 21.76 -30.85 -13.86
N ILE A 28 20.72 -31.14 -13.09
CA ILE A 28 19.41 -30.54 -13.19
C ILE A 28 19.17 -29.77 -11.88
N GLU A 29 18.93 -28.47 -12.02
CA GLU A 29 18.61 -27.57 -10.91
C GLU A 29 17.16 -27.11 -11.02
N TYR A 30 16.55 -26.80 -9.87
CA TYR A 30 15.24 -26.18 -9.82
C TYR A 30 15.39 -24.73 -9.34
N GLU A 31 15.23 -23.77 -10.26
CA GLU A 31 15.45 -22.34 -9.98
C GLU A 31 14.31 -21.70 -9.16
N GLY A 32 13.12 -22.32 -9.14
CA GLY A 32 11.96 -21.73 -8.49
C GLY A 32 11.37 -20.56 -9.28
N VAL A 33 11.28 -20.69 -10.60
CA VAL A 33 10.67 -19.69 -11.49
C VAL A 33 9.24 -19.39 -11.04
N PRO A 34 8.85 -18.11 -10.83
CA PRO A 34 7.49 -17.76 -10.45
C PRO A 34 6.54 -17.91 -11.64
N SER A 35 5.25 -18.16 -11.36
CA SER A 35 4.18 -18.14 -12.36
C SER A 35 3.03 -17.18 -11.99
N SER A 36 2.98 -16.73 -10.74
CA SER A 36 2.01 -15.74 -10.27
C SER A 36 2.63 -14.74 -9.30
N MET A 37 1.92 -13.62 -9.13
CA MET A 37 2.24 -12.56 -8.19
C MET A 37 0.94 -12.10 -7.54
N THR A 38 0.99 -11.87 -6.24
CA THR A 38 -0.07 -11.25 -5.45
C THR A 38 0.52 -10.23 -4.50
N VAL A 39 -0.29 -9.26 -4.08
CA VAL A 39 0.10 -8.29 -3.04
C VAL A 39 -0.89 -8.46 -1.89
N ALA A 40 -0.37 -8.79 -0.71
CA ALA A 40 -1.15 -8.98 0.51
C ALA A 40 -1.85 -7.67 0.93
N ASP A 41 -2.91 -7.80 1.72
CA ASP A 41 -3.62 -6.65 2.28
C ASP A 41 -2.77 -5.84 3.26
N SER A 42 -3.29 -4.68 3.66
CA SER A 42 -2.64 -3.87 4.69
C SER A 42 -2.56 -4.65 6.00
N PRO A 43 -1.50 -4.49 6.81
CA PRO A 43 -1.53 -4.90 8.21
C PRO A 43 -2.66 -4.20 9.01
N HIS A 44 -3.22 -3.11 8.48
CA HIS A 44 -4.34 -2.36 9.06
C HIS A 44 -5.70 -2.70 8.43
N GLY A 45 -5.77 -3.71 7.55
CA GLY A 45 -6.99 -4.13 6.88
C GLY A 45 -7.45 -3.20 5.75
N THR A 46 -8.72 -3.37 5.36
CA THR A 46 -9.39 -2.55 4.35
C THR A 46 -10.31 -1.52 5.00
N ILE A 47 -10.54 -0.42 4.31
CA ILE A 47 -11.45 0.65 4.73
C ILE A 47 -12.46 0.94 3.64
N SER A 48 -13.66 1.35 4.06
CA SER A 48 -14.70 1.78 3.14
C SER A 48 -14.42 3.20 2.65
N VAL A 49 -14.25 3.34 1.34
CA VAL A 49 -14.14 4.64 0.66
C VAL A 49 -15.32 4.75 -0.31
N THR A 50 -16.11 5.81 -0.17
CA THR A 50 -17.33 6.01 -0.98
C THR A 50 -17.03 5.91 -2.47
N GLY A 51 -17.71 4.99 -3.17
CA GLY A 51 -17.56 4.79 -4.62
C GLY A 51 -16.26 4.09 -5.06
N VAL A 52 -15.47 3.53 -4.13
CA VAL A 52 -14.19 2.86 -4.41
C VAL A 52 -14.06 1.57 -3.60
N GLY A 53 -13.95 0.44 -4.30
CA GLY A 53 -13.69 -0.88 -3.68
C GLY A 53 -12.22 -1.14 -3.39
N ASP A 54 -11.96 -2.10 -2.51
CA ASP A 54 -10.63 -2.67 -2.21
C ASP A 54 -9.58 -1.65 -1.74
N VAL A 55 -10.01 -0.63 -0.99
CA VAL A 55 -9.10 0.38 -0.45
C VAL A 55 -8.47 -0.11 0.85
N ARG A 56 -7.14 -0.10 0.86
CA ARG A 56 -6.33 -0.53 1.99
C ARG A 56 -6.00 0.63 2.92
N ALA A 57 -6.04 0.37 4.22
CA ALA A 57 -5.78 1.38 5.23
C ALA A 57 -4.27 1.65 5.38
N ILE A 58 -3.88 2.92 5.42
CA ILE A 58 -2.53 3.38 5.82
C ILE A 58 -2.64 4.27 7.05
N LYS A 59 -1.67 4.20 7.97
CA LYS A 59 -1.65 5.03 9.18
C LYS A 59 -0.23 5.53 9.45
N LYS A 60 -0.11 6.76 9.97
CA LYS A 60 1.15 7.21 10.57
C LYS A 60 1.22 6.69 11.99
N VAL A 61 2.15 5.79 12.27
CA VAL A 61 2.41 5.33 13.64
C VAL A 61 3.52 6.19 14.23
N TYR A 62 3.20 6.92 15.30
CA TYR A 62 4.18 7.75 15.99
C TYR A 62 5.22 6.87 16.69
N GLY A 63 6.50 7.20 16.53
CA GLY A 63 7.62 6.41 17.07
C GLY A 63 8.15 5.31 16.12
N THR A 64 7.58 5.17 14.92
CA THR A 64 8.15 4.34 13.84
C THR A 64 8.55 5.19 12.64
N ASP A 65 9.01 4.54 11.56
CA ASP A 65 9.29 5.18 10.27
C ASP A 65 8.03 5.74 9.56
N GLY A 66 6.84 5.57 10.14
CA GLY A 66 5.58 6.04 9.56
C GLY A 66 5.21 5.29 8.27
N THR A 67 5.69 4.06 8.11
CA THR A 67 5.46 3.26 6.91
C THR A 67 4.37 2.21 7.08
N THR A 68 3.66 1.93 5.99
CA THR A 68 2.79 0.76 5.85
C THR A 68 3.35 -0.13 4.74
N LYS A 69 3.54 -1.42 5.03
CA LYS A 69 4.14 -2.39 4.10
C LYS A 69 3.09 -3.36 3.58
N PHE A 70 3.00 -3.49 2.26
CA PHE A 70 2.20 -4.50 1.58
C PHE A 70 3.11 -5.59 1.04
N ALA A 71 3.01 -6.79 1.61
CA ALA A 71 3.87 -7.90 1.23
C ALA A 71 3.57 -8.36 -0.21
N ILE A 72 4.63 -8.56 -0.99
CA ILE A 72 4.58 -9.11 -2.34
C ILE A 72 4.86 -10.61 -2.22
N LYS A 73 3.95 -11.42 -2.76
CA LYS A 73 4.11 -12.88 -2.82
C LYS A 73 4.18 -13.32 -4.27
N LEU A 74 5.33 -13.89 -4.64
CA LEU A 74 5.47 -14.68 -5.85
C LEU A 74 5.14 -16.14 -5.53
N ASP A 75 4.53 -16.84 -6.48
CA ASP A 75 4.15 -18.24 -6.31
C ASP A 75 4.45 -19.06 -7.56
N ASN A 76 4.54 -20.37 -7.39
CA ASN A 76 4.64 -21.37 -8.46
C ASN A 76 4.00 -22.69 -8.03
N VAL A 77 4.04 -23.71 -8.88
CA VAL A 77 3.37 -25.00 -8.61
C VAL A 77 3.88 -25.73 -7.35
N PHE A 78 5.05 -25.36 -6.83
CA PHE A 78 5.66 -25.95 -5.63
C PHE A 78 5.63 -25.00 -4.42
N GLY A 79 5.15 -23.76 -4.56
CA GLY A 79 5.19 -22.75 -3.50
C GLY A 79 6.60 -22.29 -3.14
N ASP A 80 7.59 -22.51 -4.01
CA ASP A 80 9.01 -22.33 -3.71
C ASP A 80 9.70 -21.49 -4.77
N VAL A 81 9.82 -20.18 -4.51
CA VAL A 81 10.30 -19.18 -5.49
C VAL A 81 11.71 -18.68 -5.16
N GLY A 82 12.54 -18.56 -6.20
CA GLY A 82 13.86 -17.89 -6.18
C GLY A 82 13.83 -16.49 -5.57
N ASP A 83 14.69 -16.21 -4.57
CA ASP A 83 14.82 -14.83 -4.04
C ASP A 83 15.30 -13.85 -5.13
N SER A 84 16.05 -14.35 -6.12
CA SER A 84 16.50 -13.57 -7.29
C SER A 84 15.35 -13.03 -8.15
N TYR A 85 14.12 -13.55 -8.05
CA TYR A 85 12.98 -13.02 -8.79
C TYR A 85 12.31 -11.81 -8.13
N TYR A 86 12.67 -11.51 -6.87
CA TYR A 86 12.14 -10.35 -6.14
C TYR A 86 12.87 -9.04 -6.45
N ASN A 87 13.88 -9.03 -7.32
CA ASN A 87 14.55 -7.81 -7.78
C ASN A 87 13.99 -7.27 -9.11
N GLN A 88 12.95 -7.91 -9.68
CA GLN A 88 12.44 -7.64 -11.03
C GLN A 88 11.13 -6.84 -10.98
N TYR A 89 11.17 -5.63 -10.42
CA TYR A 89 10.00 -4.79 -10.25
C TYR A 89 10.20 -3.36 -10.76
N VAL A 90 9.13 -2.81 -11.31
CA VAL A 90 8.97 -1.38 -11.56
C VAL A 90 7.74 -0.90 -10.79
N LEU A 91 7.94 0.08 -9.91
CA LEU A 91 6.85 0.72 -9.18
C LEU A 91 6.46 2.00 -9.89
N SER A 92 5.16 2.22 -10.10
CA SER A 92 4.67 3.51 -10.56
C SER A 92 4.87 4.57 -9.48
N GLY A 93 4.89 5.84 -9.87
CA GLY A 93 4.62 6.91 -8.91
C GLY A 93 3.24 6.73 -8.27
N VAL A 94 3.04 7.33 -7.09
CA VAL A 94 1.72 7.38 -6.46
C VAL A 94 0.80 8.24 -7.32
N THR A 95 -0.39 7.74 -7.64
CA THR A 95 -1.43 8.47 -8.35
C THR A 95 -2.52 8.91 -7.36
N TYR A 96 -3.02 10.12 -7.54
CA TYR A 96 -3.88 10.81 -6.58
C TYR A 96 -5.26 11.05 -7.20
N PHE A 97 -6.30 10.49 -6.58
CA PHE A 97 -7.67 10.60 -7.07
C PHE A 97 -8.56 11.38 -6.11
N GLY A 98 -9.56 12.06 -6.67
CA GLY A 98 -10.59 12.77 -5.92
C GLY A 98 -10.18 14.15 -5.40
N GLN A 99 -11.00 14.65 -4.48
CA GLN A 99 -10.93 16.02 -3.98
C GLN A 99 -11.08 16.07 -2.45
N VAL A 100 -10.60 17.16 -1.88
CA VAL A 100 -10.79 17.48 -0.45
C VAL A 100 -11.26 18.91 -0.31
N VAL A 101 -11.98 19.18 0.77
CA VAL A 101 -12.40 20.52 1.17
C VAL A 101 -11.38 21.04 2.18
N LEU A 102 -10.88 22.24 1.91
CA LEU A 102 -10.05 23.01 2.82
C LEU A 102 -10.83 24.21 3.33
N ASP A 103 -10.56 24.64 4.56
CA ASP A 103 -11.12 25.87 5.14
C ASP A 103 -10.11 26.48 6.12
N THR A 104 -10.38 27.68 6.63
CA THR A 104 -9.61 28.25 7.72
C THR A 104 -10.05 27.64 9.04
N MET A 105 -9.10 27.07 9.77
CA MET A 105 -9.28 26.57 11.15
C MET A 105 -8.65 27.55 12.14
N SER A 106 -9.36 27.87 13.20
CA SER A 106 -8.83 28.64 14.33
C SER A 106 -8.78 27.78 15.58
N GLU A 107 -7.64 27.78 16.26
CA GLU A 107 -7.41 27.14 17.54
C GLU A 107 -7.22 28.22 18.60
N GLY A 108 -7.92 28.10 19.73
CA GLY A 108 -7.76 28.98 20.88
C GLY A 108 -8.14 28.29 22.17
N ARG A 109 -8.33 29.06 23.26
CA ARG A 109 -8.67 28.52 24.59
C ARG A 109 -9.93 27.64 24.62
N ASN A 110 -10.87 27.87 23.70
CA ASN A 110 -12.15 27.16 23.63
C ASN A 110 -12.12 25.98 22.64
N GLY A 111 -10.94 25.59 22.14
CA GLY A 111 -10.77 24.51 21.16
C GLY A 111 -10.57 25.00 19.73
N SER A 112 -10.68 24.06 18.79
CA SER A 112 -10.50 24.26 17.35
C SER A 112 -11.84 24.35 16.63
N SER A 113 -12.01 25.30 15.71
CA SER A 113 -13.19 25.38 14.85
C SER A 113 -12.88 25.88 13.44
N PHE A 114 -13.66 25.39 12.47
CA PHE A 114 -13.64 25.90 11.11
C PHE A 114 -14.47 27.17 11.00
N THR A 115 -13.96 28.15 10.27
CA THR A 115 -14.59 29.48 10.18
C THR A 115 -15.66 29.59 9.09
N GLY A 116 -15.64 28.70 8.08
CA GLY A 116 -16.51 28.76 6.90
C GLY A 116 -16.20 29.91 5.93
N LYS A 117 -15.17 30.73 6.18
CA LYS A 117 -14.92 31.96 5.43
C LYS A 117 -14.11 31.77 4.15
N ASN A 118 -13.22 30.77 4.12
CA ASN A 118 -12.31 30.52 3.00
C ASN A 118 -12.40 29.06 2.56
N GLU A 119 -13.63 28.51 2.56
CA GLU A 119 -13.85 27.14 2.14
C GLU A 119 -13.58 26.99 0.64
N LYS A 120 -12.77 25.98 0.28
CA LYS A 120 -12.46 25.67 -1.12
C LYS A 120 -12.25 24.18 -1.31
N THR A 121 -12.64 23.69 -2.49
CA THR A 121 -12.39 22.31 -2.91
C THR A 121 -11.17 22.27 -3.82
N ILE A 122 -10.23 21.37 -3.53
CA ILE A 122 -9.02 21.17 -4.34
C ILE A 122 -8.89 19.72 -4.80
N ASN A 123 -8.24 19.51 -5.95
CA ASN A 123 -7.82 18.17 -6.36
C ASN A 123 -6.69 17.67 -5.45
N LEU A 124 -6.78 16.41 -5.02
CA LEU A 124 -5.78 15.82 -4.14
C LEU A 124 -4.36 15.83 -4.73
N SER A 125 -4.26 15.74 -6.07
CA SER A 125 -2.99 15.84 -6.80
C SER A 125 -2.23 17.15 -6.59
N THR A 126 -2.89 18.22 -6.15
CA THR A 126 -2.23 19.51 -5.89
C THR A 126 -1.37 19.51 -4.63
N ILE A 127 -1.60 18.54 -3.72
CA ILE A 127 -0.91 18.43 -2.43
C ILE A 127 -0.09 17.14 -2.31
N GLN A 128 0.08 16.44 -3.44
CA GLN A 128 0.64 15.09 -3.52
C GLN A 128 1.99 14.92 -2.81
N SER A 129 2.93 15.83 -3.04
CA SER A 129 4.30 15.72 -2.53
C SER A 129 4.42 15.78 -1.01
N GLN A 130 3.37 16.23 -0.32
CA GLN A 130 3.37 16.44 1.12
C GLN A 130 2.77 15.27 1.91
N LEU A 131 2.00 14.40 1.26
CA LEU A 131 1.16 13.42 1.96
C LEU A 131 1.86 12.07 2.11
N VAL A 132 2.18 11.44 0.98
CA VAL A 132 2.70 10.08 0.96
C VAL A 132 3.85 9.92 -0.04
N ASP A 133 4.59 8.84 0.13
CA ASP A 133 5.55 8.33 -0.85
C ASP A 133 5.41 6.82 -1.00
N ALA A 134 5.89 6.27 -2.10
CA ALA A 134 5.88 4.83 -2.33
C ALA A 134 7.24 4.33 -2.84
N THR A 135 7.74 3.26 -2.22
CA THR A 135 8.95 2.56 -2.64
C THR A 135 8.73 1.05 -2.65
N CYS A 136 9.68 0.29 -3.19
CA CYS A 136 9.65 -1.18 -3.19
C CYS A 136 11.01 -1.70 -2.75
N ASP A 137 11.04 -2.61 -1.77
CA ASP A 137 12.26 -3.29 -1.31
C ASP A 137 12.43 -4.69 -1.93
N GLY A 138 11.62 -5.01 -2.93
CA GLY A 138 11.50 -6.31 -3.57
C GLY A 138 10.43 -7.18 -2.92
N LYS A 139 10.39 -7.28 -1.59
CA LYS A 139 9.40 -8.12 -0.89
C LYS A 139 8.17 -7.34 -0.43
N ASN A 140 8.22 -6.02 -0.44
CA ASN A 140 7.14 -5.16 0.01
C ASN A 140 7.01 -3.91 -0.88
N ILE A 141 5.77 -3.50 -1.12
CA ILE A 141 5.47 -2.10 -1.44
C ILE A 141 5.40 -1.35 -0.12
N ILE A 142 6.18 -0.28 0.02
CA ILE A 142 6.31 0.51 1.25
C ILE A 142 5.71 1.88 0.99
N ILE A 143 4.60 2.19 1.67
CA ILE A 143 4.00 3.52 1.67
C ILE A 143 4.49 4.28 2.88
N THR A 144 5.12 5.44 2.67
CA THR A 144 5.57 6.32 3.75
C THR A 144 4.58 7.46 3.93
N VAL A 145 4.03 7.63 5.14
CA VAL A 145 3.16 8.77 5.45
C VAL A 145 4.00 9.96 5.91
N LYS A 146 4.21 10.93 5.02
CA LYS A 146 4.90 12.19 5.32
C LYS A 146 4.05 13.05 6.25
N LYS A 147 2.78 13.27 5.87
CA LYS A 147 1.79 14.04 6.63
C LYS A 147 0.42 13.36 6.52
N GLU A 148 -0.27 13.22 7.64
CA GLU A 148 -1.66 12.76 7.63
C GLU A 148 -2.56 13.82 7.00
N ILE A 149 -3.58 13.40 6.25
CA ILE A 149 -4.47 14.33 5.56
C ILE A 149 -5.17 15.30 6.53
N THR A 150 -5.53 14.83 7.72
CA THR A 150 -6.18 15.61 8.78
C THR A 150 -5.30 16.72 9.33
N SER A 151 -3.99 16.62 9.19
CA SER A 151 -3.01 17.63 9.63
C SER A 151 -2.55 18.55 8.50
N TYR A 152 -3.11 18.41 7.29
CA TYR A 152 -2.74 19.25 6.17
C TYR A 152 -3.27 20.68 6.36
N TYR A 153 -2.40 21.66 6.12
CA TYR A 153 -2.72 23.08 5.99
C TYR A 153 -1.73 23.76 5.04
N GLU A 154 -2.14 24.88 4.44
CA GLU A 154 -1.31 25.65 3.51
C GLU A 154 -0.38 26.62 4.24
N SER A 155 -0.87 27.24 5.32
CA SER A 155 -0.05 28.10 6.20
C SER A 155 -0.62 28.19 7.60
N MET A 156 0.22 28.59 8.55
CA MET A 156 -0.14 28.78 9.96
C MET A 156 0.34 30.15 10.44
N LYS A 157 -0.49 30.83 11.23
CA LYS A 157 -0.11 32.01 12.02
C LYS A 157 -0.36 31.74 13.49
N ALA A 158 0.70 31.73 14.28
CA ALA A 158 0.63 31.63 15.74
C ALA A 158 0.49 33.01 16.39
N SER A 159 -0.20 33.08 17.52
CA SER A 159 -0.36 34.26 18.37
C SER A 159 -0.42 33.85 19.84
N SER A 160 -0.33 34.82 20.77
CA SER A 160 -0.49 34.57 22.20
C SER A 160 -1.85 33.99 22.58
N SER A 161 -2.86 34.16 21.72
CA SER A 161 -4.24 33.72 21.96
C SER A 161 -4.60 32.41 21.25
N GLY A 162 -3.68 31.83 20.48
CA GLY A 162 -3.91 30.61 19.69
C GLY A 162 -3.32 30.66 18.29
N ALA A 163 -3.77 29.77 17.41
CA ALA A 163 -3.25 29.62 16.05
C ALA A 163 -4.38 29.69 15.00
N THR A 164 -4.07 30.24 13.83
CA THR A 164 -4.94 30.18 12.66
C THR A 164 -4.24 29.45 11.53
N TYR A 165 -4.90 28.42 11.00
CA TYR A 165 -4.42 27.62 9.89
C TYR A 165 -5.27 27.97 8.67
N SER A 166 -4.63 28.48 7.62
CA SER A 166 -5.29 28.75 6.34
C SER A 166 -5.17 27.53 5.43
N GLY A 167 -6.27 27.18 4.77
CA GLY A 167 -6.33 26.02 3.89
C GLY A 167 -6.14 24.69 4.63
N HIS A 168 -6.65 24.59 5.86
CA HIS A 168 -6.61 23.37 6.66
C HIS A 168 -7.61 22.35 6.12
N TYR A 169 -7.23 21.07 6.09
CA TYR A 169 -8.15 19.98 5.72
C TYR A 169 -9.38 20.00 6.62
N LYS A 170 -10.55 20.01 6.00
CA LYS A 170 -11.85 19.98 6.68
C LYS A 170 -12.53 18.64 6.52
N GLN A 171 -12.67 18.18 5.28
CA GLN A 171 -13.36 16.92 4.96
C GLN A 171 -13.02 16.42 3.55
N VAL A 172 -13.43 15.20 3.25
CA VAL A 172 -13.42 14.65 1.89
C VAL A 172 -14.46 15.35 1.01
N ALA A 173 -14.17 15.47 -0.29
CA ALA A 173 -15.13 15.86 -1.30
C ALA A 173 -15.30 14.74 -2.33
N LEU A 174 -16.55 14.47 -2.71
CA LEU A 174 -16.83 13.51 -3.77
C LEU A 174 -16.57 14.15 -5.13
N LYS A 175 -15.81 13.45 -5.97
CA LYS A 175 -15.66 13.78 -7.39
C LYS A 175 -16.23 12.61 -8.20
N ASP A 176 -17.24 12.88 -9.02
CA ASP A 176 -17.95 11.86 -9.80
C ASP A 176 -18.49 10.69 -8.93
N GLY A 177 -19.01 11.02 -7.75
CA GLY A 177 -19.54 10.05 -6.78
C GLY A 177 -18.48 9.26 -6.00
N LYS A 178 -17.19 9.59 -6.16
CA LYS A 178 -16.07 8.88 -5.52
C LYS A 178 -15.33 9.77 -4.52
N ALA A 179 -15.09 9.23 -3.33
CA ALA A 179 -14.21 9.83 -2.34
C ALA A 179 -12.73 9.70 -2.78
N PRO A 180 -11.84 10.56 -2.26
CA PRO A 180 -10.42 10.53 -2.61
C PRO A 180 -9.72 9.25 -2.12
N TYR A 181 -8.73 8.82 -2.90
CA TYR A 181 -7.87 7.67 -2.60
C TYR A 181 -6.55 7.79 -3.39
N PHE A 182 -5.58 6.97 -3.02
CA PHE A 182 -4.30 6.85 -3.73
C PHE A 182 -4.21 5.50 -4.45
N GLU A 183 -3.43 5.46 -5.53
CA GLU A 183 -3.04 4.22 -6.18
C GLU A 183 -1.54 4.13 -6.38
N VAL A 184 -1.01 2.92 -6.29
CA VAL A 184 0.31 2.57 -6.80
C VAL A 184 0.24 1.24 -7.53
N THR A 185 0.93 1.14 -8.66
CA THR A 185 1.00 -0.07 -9.47
C THR A 185 2.41 -0.63 -9.43
N LEU A 186 2.53 -1.88 -9.02
CA LEU A 186 3.77 -2.65 -9.08
C LEU A 186 3.70 -3.58 -10.29
N THR A 187 4.67 -3.49 -11.19
CA THR A 187 4.81 -4.39 -12.34
C THR A 187 6.02 -5.29 -12.14
N ASN A 188 5.80 -6.61 -12.14
CA ASN A 188 6.88 -7.59 -12.21
C ASN A 188 7.28 -7.77 -13.68
N THR A 189 8.52 -7.41 -14.02
CA THR A 189 9.00 -7.40 -15.40
C THR A 189 9.31 -8.79 -15.94
N PHE A 190 9.56 -9.77 -15.07
CA PHE A 190 9.75 -11.17 -15.46
C PHE A 190 8.43 -11.80 -15.92
N LEU A 191 7.38 -11.64 -15.11
CA LEU A 191 6.06 -12.22 -15.34
C LEU A 191 5.20 -11.42 -16.32
N ASN A 192 5.58 -10.15 -16.61
CA ASN A 192 4.71 -9.17 -17.25
C ASN A 192 3.33 -9.08 -16.58
N LYS A 193 3.32 -9.08 -15.24
CA LYS A 193 2.11 -8.97 -14.42
C LYS A 193 2.18 -7.73 -13.54
N SER A 194 1.06 -7.04 -13.43
CA SER A 194 0.92 -5.87 -12.56
C SER A 194 -0.08 -6.14 -11.45
N ALA A 195 0.15 -5.52 -10.29
CA ALA A 195 -0.80 -5.44 -9.20
C ALA A 195 -0.94 -3.98 -8.79
N THR A 196 -2.19 -3.52 -8.69
CA THR A 196 -2.52 -2.17 -8.25
C THR A 196 -3.02 -2.20 -6.81
N VAL A 197 -2.44 -1.35 -5.98
CA VAL A 197 -2.85 -1.16 -4.59
C VAL A 197 -3.54 0.18 -4.46
N LYS A 198 -4.82 0.14 -4.09
CA LYS A 198 -5.60 1.31 -3.68
C LYS A 198 -5.45 1.49 -2.18
N PHE A 199 -5.19 2.71 -1.73
CA PHE A 199 -5.03 2.97 -0.31
C PHE A 199 -5.51 4.36 0.10
N TRP A 200 -5.87 4.50 1.38
CA TRP A 200 -6.29 5.75 1.98
C TRP A 200 -5.98 5.79 3.48
N PHE A 201 -5.95 6.98 4.06
CA PHE A 201 -5.71 7.16 5.48
C PHE A 201 -6.77 6.48 6.33
N ALA A 202 -6.33 5.67 7.30
CA ALA A 202 -7.14 5.24 8.42
C ALA A 202 -7.36 6.47 9.31
N VAL A 203 -8.42 7.22 9.07
CA VAL A 203 -8.88 8.23 10.01
C VAL A 203 -9.43 7.52 11.25
N ASP A 204 -8.95 7.91 12.42
CA ASP A 204 -9.30 7.24 13.68
C ASP A 204 -10.83 7.14 13.83
N VAL A 205 -11.28 5.94 14.19
CA VAL A 205 -12.70 5.63 14.34
C VAL A 205 -13.22 6.41 15.54
N THR A 206 -14.11 7.37 15.30
CA THR A 206 -14.68 8.19 16.38
C THR A 206 -15.70 7.43 17.24
N SER A 207 -16.10 6.23 16.83
CA SER A 207 -17.01 5.36 17.59
C SER A 207 -16.93 3.89 17.13
N VAL A 208 -17.04 2.96 18.08
CA VAL A 208 -17.30 1.54 17.82
C VAL A 208 -18.73 1.22 18.27
N SER A 209 -19.51 0.55 17.43
CA SER A 209 -20.83 0.02 17.80
C SER A 209 -20.88 -1.48 17.55
N LEU A 210 -21.32 -2.26 18.54
CA LEU A 210 -21.61 -3.68 18.37
C LEU A 210 -22.94 -3.85 17.63
N SER A 211 -22.99 -4.77 16.66
CA SER A 211 -24.25 -5.15 15.99
C SER A 211 -25.20 -5.91 16.93
N SER A 212 -24.67 -6.53 17.99
CA SER A 212 -25.43 -7.13 19.09
C SER A 212 -24.62 -7.09 20.40
N THR A 213 -25.31 -6.92 21.53
CA THR A 213 -24.72 -6.99 22.89
C THR A 213 -24.54 -8.41 23.41
N SER A 214 -24.93 -9.43 22.63
CA SER A 214 -24.79 -10.84 22.99
C SER A 214 -24.22 -11.65 21.83
N LEU A 215 -23.18 -12.43 22.14
CA LEU A 215 -22.67 -13.52 21.33
C LEU A 215 -23.21 -14.83 21.91
N THR A 216 -23.94 -15.59 21.11
CA THR A 216 -24.40 -16.94 21.48
C THR A 216 -23.47 -17.95 20.84
N PHE A 217 -22.92 -18.86 21.64
CA PHE A 217 -22.13 -20.00 21.19
C PHE A 217 -23.03 -21.22 20.95
#